data_AF-A0AAU4QDJ0-F1
#
_entry.id   AF-A0AAU4QDJ0-F1
#
_cell.length_a   1.000
_cell.length_b   1.000
_cell.length_c   1.000
_cell.angle_alpha   90.00
_cell.angle_beta   90.00
_cell.angle_gamma   90.00
#
_symmetry.space_group_name_H-M   'P 1'
#
loop_
_entity.id
_entity.type
_entity.pdbx_description
1 polymer ?
#
loop_
_entity_poly.entity_id
_entity_poly.type
_entity_poly.pdbx_seq_one_letter_code
_entity_poly.pdbx_strand_id
1 'polypeptide(L)'
;MTDKRSPREVLAASRRKDSRDKRARVLAVVDQMAARGDAVTFAAVAKEAGVSNWLVYAEGVREHIEAARKKQAGQPRRETRSGLSSSAASLRTDLELSKQQVAALRGERDKLKAALQRQLGQQLDQVGSADLVARVDELTRHHEDLTAERDTLRREKAELEERLAETEEDLAAARSSLRRMIRAENAAPGG
;
A
#
# COMPACT_ATOMS: atom_id res chain seq x y z
N MET A 1 24.58 -51.20 37.65
CA MET A 1 23.72 -50.07 38.04
C MET A 1 23.40 -49.29 36.76
N THR A 2 22.20 -49.47 36.22
CA THR A 2 21.76 -48.82 34.97
C THR A 2 21.30 -47.41 35.28
N ASP A 3 22.09 -46.44 34.86
CA ASP A 3 21.79 -45.01 35.02
C ASP A 3 20.50 -44.69 34.25
N LYS A 4 19.45 -44.30 34.98
CA LYS A 4 18.11 -44.06 34.40
C LYS A 4 18.15 -42.71 33.66
N ARG A 5 18.22 -42.77 32.33
CA ARG A 5 18.18 -41.60 31.42
C ARG A 5 17.10 -40.60 31.84
N SER A 6 17.44 -39.32 31.85
CA SER A 6 16.50 -38.28 32.26
C SER A 6 15.35 -38.15 31.23
N PRO A 7 14.12 -37.77 31.65
CA PRO A 7 12.99 -37.60 30.73
C PRO A 7 13.28 -36.66 29.54
N ARG A 8 14.15 -35.65 29.74
CA ARG A 8 14.60 -34.74 28.66
C ARG A 8 15.49 -35.43 27.64
N GLU A 9 16.39 -36.33 28.07
CA GLU A 9 17.25 -37.11 27.18
C GLU A 9 16.44 -38.11 26.34
N VAL A 10 15.42 -38.73 26.93
CA VAL A 10 14.52 -39.66 26.22
C VAL A 10 13.74 -38.92 25.12
N LEU A 11 13.21 -37.73 25.42
CA LEU A 11 12.50 -36.91 24.43
C LEU A 11 13.44 -36.39 23.32
N ALA A 12 14.65 -35.96 23.66
CA ALA A 12 15.65 -35.53 22.68
C ALA A 12 16.07 -36.70 21.77
N ALA A 13 16.28 -37.89 22.32
CA ALA A 13 16.60 -39.09 21.55
C ALA A 13 15.44 -39.50 20.63
N SER A 14 14.19 -39.43 21.11
CA SER A 14 13.00 -39.72 20.30
C SER A 14 12.90 -38.75 19.12
N ARG A 15 13.04 -37.44 19.35
CA ARG A 15 13.00 -36.43 18.27
C ARG A 15 14.09 -36.65 17.22
N ARG A 16 15.30 -37.03 17.64
CA ARG A 16 16.40 -37.36 16.71
C ARG A 16 16.09 -38.61 15.88
N LYS A 17 15.44 -39.62 16.47
CA LYS A 17 15.00 -40.82 15.75
C LYS A 17 13.92 -40.46 14.73
N ASP A 18 12.86 -39.77 15.15
CA ASP A 18 11.77 -39.34 14.26
C ASP A 18 12.29 -38.48 13.09
N SER A 19 13.27 -37.61 13.36
CA SER A 19 13.90 -36.79 12.33
C SER A 19 14.68 -37.64 11.32
N ARG A 20 15.39 -38.67 11.76
CA ARG A 20 16.11 -39.60 10.86
C ARG A 20 15.13 -40.45 10.06
N ASP A 21 14.08 -40.97 10.69
CA ASP A 21 13.09 -41.83 10.03
C ASP A 21 12.33 -41.06 8.94
N LYS A 22 11.99 -39.79 9.19
CA LYS A 22 11.39 -38.91 8.18
C LYS A 22 12.34 -38.63 7.01
N ARG A 23 13.63 -38.40 7.26
CA ARG A 23 14.63 -38.22 6.20
C ARG A 23 14.81 -39.49 5.37
N ALA A 24 14.94 -40.66 6.02
CA ALA A 24 15.08 -41.94 5.34
C ALA A 24 13.87 -42.24 4.43
N ARG A 25 12.65 -41.92 4.90
CA ARG A 25 11.43 -42.05 4.09
C ARG A 25 11.46 -41.17 2.85
N VAL A 26 11.90 -39.92 2.97
CA VAL A 26 12.02 -39.02 1.81
C VAL A 26 12.98 -39.59 0.78
N LEU A 27 14.15 -40.09 1.20
CA LEU A 27 15.11 -40.70 0.28
C LEU A 27 14.53 -41.94 -0.43
N ALA A 28 13.85 -42.83 0.31
CA ALA A 28 13.20 -43.99 -0.27
C ALA A 28 12.13 -43.61 -1.31
N VAL A 29 11.35 -42.56 -1.05
CA VAL A 29 10.35 -42.03 -2.00
C VAL A 29 11.00 -41.48 -3.25
N VAL A 30 12.11 -40.77 -3.12
CA VAL A 30 12.88 -40.26 -4.27
C VAL A 30 13.36 -41.41 -5.15
N ASP A 31 13.91 -42.47 -4.55
CA ASP A 31 14.37 -43.65 -5.29
C ASP A 31 13.21 -44.40 -5.96
N GLN A 32 12.07 -44.52 -5.30
CA GLN A 32 10.87 -45.14 -5.86
C GLN A 32 10.31 -44.33 -7.04
N MET A 33 10.20 -43.01 -6.89
CA MET A 33 9.76 -42.12 -7.97
C MET A 33 10.71 -42.20 -9.17
N ALA A 34 12.02 -42.23 -8.91
CA ALA A 34 13.02 -42.41 -9.96
C ALA A 34 12.90 -43.77 -10.66
N ALA A 35 12.68 -44.86 -9.91
CA ALA A 35 12.50 -46.20 -10.45
C ALA A 35 11.19 -46.36 -11.27
N ARG A 36 10.10 -45.70 -10.85
CA ARG A 36 8.83 -45.66 -11.59
C ARG A 36 8.87 -44.74 -12.81
N GLY A 37 9.83 -43.83 -12.88
CA GLY A 37 9.91 -42.80 -13.91
C GLY A 37 8.99 -41.60 -13.66
N ASP A 38 8.45 -41.47 -12.45
CA ASP A 38 7.63 -40.32 -12.04
C ASP A 38 8.50 -39.07 -11.94
N ALA A 39 7.96 -37.89 -12.25
CA ALA A 39 8.72 -36.64 -12.15
C ALA A 39 9.11 -36.34 -10.69
N VAL A 40 10.41 -36.44 -10.37
CA VAL A 40 10.92 -36.09 -9.04
C VAL A 40 10.88 -34.57 -8.90
N THR A 41 10.03 -34.04 -8.02
CA THR A 41 9.99 -32.61 -7.67
C THR A 41 9.84 -32.45 -6.17
N PHE A 42 10.30 -31.34 -5.61
CA PHE A 42 10.21 -31.07 -4.17
C PHE A 42 8.77 -31.20 -3.65
N ALA A 43 7.79 -30.65 -4.37
CA ALA A 43 6.38 -30.73 -3.98
C ALA A 43 5.83 -32.16 -4.05
N ALA A 44 6.14 -32.90 -5.12
CA ALA A 44 5.69 -34.28 -5.28
C ALA A 44 6.31 -35.21 -4.22
N VAL A 45 7.60 -35.05 -3.93
CA VAL A 45 8.32 -35.80 -2.91
C VAL A 45 7.76 -35.50 -1.52
N ALA A 46 7.47 -34.23 -1.20
CA ALA A 46 6.87 -33.85 0.09
C ALA A 46 5.52 -34.55 0.31
N LYS A 47 4.69 -34.55 -0.73
CA LYS A 47 3.35 -35.13 -0.74
C LYS A 47 3.41 -36.65 -0.58
N GLU A 48 4.22 -37.32 -1.39
CA GLU A 48 4.33 -38.79 -1.41
C GLU A 48 5.01 -39.33 -0.13
N ALA A 49 6.01 -38.62 0.40
CA ALA A 49 6.65 -38.99 1.67
C ALA A 49 5.83 -38.59 2.92
N GLY A 50 4.76 -37.81 2.76
CA GLY A 50 3.94 -37.32 3.87
C GLY A 50 4.71 -36.43 4.84
N VAL A 51 5.60 -35.57 4.33
CA VAL A 51 6.43 -34.67 5.13
C VAL A 51 6.16 -33.20 4.80
N SER A 52 6.50 -32.30 5.75
CA SER A 52 6.41 -30.86 5.52
C SER A 52 7.36 -30.41 4.40
N ASN A 53 6.94 -29.43 3.60
CA ASN A 53 7.76 -28.85 2.52
C ASN A 53 9.15 -28.39 3.01
N TRP A 54 9.25 -27.84 4.22
CA TRP A 54 10.52 -27.39 4.79
C TRP A 54 11.57 -28.51 4.97
N LEU A 55 11.14 -29.74 5.30
CA LEU A 55 12.05 -30.88 5.47
C LEU A 55 12.71 -31.30 4.16
N VAL A 56 12.01 -31.10 3.04
CA VAL A 56 12.46 -31.48 1.70
C VAL A 56 13.56 -30.54 1.18
N TYR A 57 13.62 -29.33 1.74
CA TYR A 57 14.67 -28.34 1.51
C TYR A 57 15.79 -28.38 2.55
N ALA A 58 15.69 -29.25 3.56
CA ALA A 58 16.74 -29.38 4.57
C ALA A 58 18.01 -30.00 3.99
N GLU A 59 19.15 -29.62 4.57
CA GLU A 59 20.47 -30.15 4.21
C GLU A 59 20.52 -31.67 4.33
N GLY A 60 21.15 -32.30 3.34
CA GLY A 60 21.19 -33.74 3.12
C GLY A 60 20.02 -34.27 2.29
N VAL A 61 18.81 -33.73 2.43
CA VAL A 61 17.62 -34.19 1.67
C VAL A 61 17.52 -33.50 0.32
N ARG A 62 17.78 -32.19 0.31
CA ARG A 62 17.71 -31.35 -0.89
C ARG A 62 18.64 -31.87 -1.99
N GLU A 63 19.88 -32.19 -1.63
CA GLU A 63 20.94 -32.62 -2.54
C GLU A 63 20.56 -33.94 -3.22
N HIS A 64 19.95 -34.87 -2.49
CA HIS A 64 19.46 -36.14 -3.05
C HIS A 64 18.33 -35.92 -4.05
N ILE A 65 17.41 -35.00 -3.77
CA ILE A 65 16.31 -34.67 -4.68
C ILE A 65 16.83 -33.98 -5.94
N GLU A 66 17.75 -33.02 -5.80
CA GLU A 66 18.40 -32.36 -6.94
C GLU A 66 19.22 -33.35 -7.78
N ALA A 67 19.95 -34.27 -7.15
CA ALA A 67 20.71 -35.31 -7.85
C ALA A 67 19.78 -36.26 -8.65
N ALA A 68 18.68 -36.71 -8.05
CA ALA A 68 17.69 -37.55 -8.74
C ALA A 68 17.04 -36.81 -9.91
N ARG A 69 16.69 -35.53 -9.73
CA ARG A 69 16.17 -34.66 -10.80
C ARG A 69 17.16 -34.49 -11.96
N LYS A 70 18.44 -34.26 -11.65
CA LYS A 70 19.48 -34.13 -12.66
C LYS A 70 19.71 -35.43 -13.43
N LYS A 71 19.66 -36.57 -12.75
CA LYS A 71 19.73 -37.90 -13.38
C LYS A 71 18.53 -38.15 -14.31
N GLN A 72 17.32 -37.77 -13.90
CA GLN A 72 16.13 -37.86 -14.75
C GLN A 72 16.19 -36.94 -15.97
N ALA A 73 16.74 -35.73 -15.82
CA ALA A 73 16.93 -34.79 -16.93
C ALA A 73 18.00 -35.27 -17.93
N GLY A 74 19.02 -36.01 -17.45
CA GLY A 74 20.09 -36.57 -18.29
C GLY A 74 19.77 -37.93 -18.93
N GLN A 75 18.73 -38.62 -18.47
CA GLN A 75 18.23 -39.83 -19.13
C GLN A 75 17.33 -39.41 -20.30
N PRO A 76 17.69 -39.73 -21.57
CA PRO A 76 16.75 -39.54 -22.66
C PRO A 76 15.54 -40.39 -22.33
N ARG A 77 14.42 -39.72 -22.05
CA ARG A 77 13.16 -40.37 -21.74
C ARG A 77 12.90 -41.41 -22.84
N ARG A 78 12.34 -42.52 -22.42
CA ARG A 78 11.83 -43.65 -23.21
C ARG A 78 10.72 -43.24 -24.21
N GLU A 79 10.67 -41.98 -24.60
CA GLU A 79 9.79 -41.34 -25.59
C GLU A 79 10.11 -41.79 -27.02
N THR A 80 11.29 -42.39 -27.27
CA THR A 80 11.64 -42.98 -28.57
C THR A 80 10.89 -44.28 -28.89
N ARG A 81 10.16 -44.90 -27.95
CA ARG A 81 9.41 -46.14 -28.21
C ARG A 81 7.96 -45.93 -28.69
N SER A 82 7.48 -44.70 -28.79
CA SER A 82 6.11 -44.41 -29.25
C SER A 82 6.06 -43.29 -30.28
N GLY A 83 6.90 -43.35 -31.33
CA GLY A 83 6.63 -42.76 -32.66
C GLY A 83 6.35 -41.24 -32.78
N LEU A 84 6.50 -40.44 -31.74
CA LEU A 84 6.12 -39.02 -31.72
C LEU A 84 7.28 -38.11 -31.33
N SER A 85 8.49 -38.38 -31.84
CA SER A 85 9.52 -37.34 -31.85
C SER A 85 9.04 -36.27 -32.83
N SER A 86 8.44 -35.19 -32.33
CA SER A 86 8.05 -34.03 -33.12
C SER A 86 9.21 -33.69 -34.06
N SER A 87 8.97 -33.78 -35.36
CA SER A 87 10.04 -33.55 -36.33
C SER A 87 10.64 -32.15 -36.11
N ALA A 88 11.90 -31.94 -36.50
CA ALA A 88 12.51 -30.61 -36.45
C ALA A 88 11.71 -29.55 -37.23
N ALA A 89 10.84 -29.96 -38.17
CA ALA A 89 9.89 -29.08 -38.82
C ALA A 89 8.74 -28.66 -37.88
N SER A 90 8.13 -29.63 -37.17
CA SER A 90 7.05 -29.37 -36.19
C SER A 90 7.51 -28.41 -35.08
N LEU A 91 8.72 -28.61 -34.53
CA LEU A 91 9.27 -27.72 -33.50
C LEU A 91 9.52 -26.28 -34.00
N ARG A 92 9.89 -26.11 -35.27
CA ARG A 92 10.05 -24.77 -35.87
C ARG A 92 8.70 -24.09 -36.05
N THR A 93 7.68 -24.82 -36.47
CA THR A 93 6.32 -24.31 -36.60
C THR A 93 5.77 -23.87 -35.24
N ASP A 94 5.93 -24.70 -34.20
CA ASP A 94 5.47 -24.37 -32.84
C ASP A 94 6.21 -23.16 -32.26
N LEU A 95 7.52 -23.05 -32.52
CA LEU A 95 8.32 -21.89 -32.11
C LEU A 95 7.81 -20.60 -32.78
N GLU A 96 7.51 -20.67 -34.08
CA GLU A 96 7.03 -19.51 -34.82
C GLU A 96 5.63 -19.09 -34.36
N LEU A 97 4.73 -20.05 -34.14
CA LEU A 97 3.41 -19.79 -33.57
C LEU A 97 3.51 -19.17 -32.16
N SER A 98 4.40 -19.70 -31.32
CA SER A 98 4.64 -19.17 -29.98
C SER A 98 5.17 -17.74 -30.01
N LYS A 99 6.10 -17.43 -30.93
CA LYS A 99 6.60 -16.06 -31.11
C LYS A 99 5.50 -15.09 -31.55
N GLN A 100 4.63 -15.52 -32.45
CA GLN A 100 3.49 -14.73 -32.90
C GLN A 100 2.51 -14.46 -31.75
N GLN A 101 2.20 -15.48 -30.96
CA GLN A 101 1.35 -15.33 -29.76
C GLN A 101 1.98 -14.38 -28.74
N VAL A 102 3.28 -14.49 -28.47
CA VAL A 102 3.98 -13.55 -27.58
C VAL A 102 3.93 -12.13 -28.12
N ALA A 103 4.09 -11.93 -29.43
CA ALA A 103 3.99 -10.60 -30.05
C ALA A 103 2.57 -10.02 -29.89
N ALA A 104 1.54 -10.81 -30.15
CA ALA A 104 0.14 -10.41 -29.97
C ALA A 104 -0.17 -10.04 -28.52
N LEU A 105 0.20 -10.91 -27.57
CA LEU A 105 0.00 -10.68 -26.14
C LEU A 105 0.74 -9.43 -25.64
N ARG A 106 1.96 -9.17 -26.15
CA ARG A 106 2.69 -7.94 -25.84
C ARG A 106 1.94 -6.70 -26.35
N GLY A 107 1.42 -6.76 -27.58
CA GLY A 107 0.61 -5.69 -28.15
C GLY A 107 -0.67 -5.41 -27.35
N GLU A 108 -1.38 -6.46 -26.93
CA GLU A 108 -2.56 -6.32 -26.07
C GLU A 108 -2.22 -5.73 -24.70
N ARG A 109 -1.14 -6.23 -24.07
CA ARG A 109 -0.63 -5.72 -22.79
C ARG A 109 -0.26 -4.24 -22.89
N ASP A 110 0.35 -3.81 -23.99
CA ASP A 110 0.72 -2.40 -24.21
C ASP A 110 -0.52 -1.53 -24.43
N LYS A 111 -1.52 -2.01 -25.19
CA LYS A 111 -2.82 -1.34 -25.38
C LYS A 111 -3.56 -1.17 -24.05
N LEU A 112 -3.65 -2.23 -23.25
CA LEU A 112 -4.30 -2.20 -21.95
C LEU A 112 -3.59 -1.25 -20.99
N LYS A 113 -2.25 -1.29 -20.96
CA LYS A 113 -1.45 -0.36 -20.15
C LYS A 113 -1.70 1.10 -20.55
N ALA A 114 -1.73 1.40 -21.85
CA ALA A 114 -2.00 2.75 -22.35
C ALA A 114 -3.45 3.20 -22.05
N ALA A 115 -4.43 2.29 -22.12
CA ALA A 115 -5.81 2.59 -21.74
C ALA A 115 -5.93 2.88 -20.23
N LEU A 116 -5.32 2.04 -19.40
CA LEU A 116 -5.31 2.21 -17.95
C LEU A 116 -4.62 3.51 -17.55
N GLN A 117 -3.46 3.83 -18.13
CA GLN A 117 -2.74 5.08 -17.84
C GLN A 117 -3.58 6.32 -18.19
N ARG A 118 -4.30 6.31 -19.33
CA ARG A 118 -5.21 7.41 -19.69
C ARG A 118 -6.38 7.52 -18.73
N GLN A 119 -6.99 6.39 -18.34
CA GLN A 119 -8.10 6.38 -17.39
C GLN A 119 -7.68 6.90 -16.01
N LEU A 120 -6.52 6.47 -15.50
CA LEU A 120 -5.99 6.97 -14.22
C LEU A 120 -5.67 8.46 -14.30
N GLY A 121 -5.12 8.94 -15.42
CA GLY A 121 -4.92 10.38 -15.64
C GLY A 121 -6.23 11.16 -15.54
N GLN A 122 -7.27 10.72 -16.25
CA GLN A 122 -8.58 11.36 -16.18
C GLN A 122 -9.21 11.32 -14.79
N GLN A 123 -9.07 10.21 -14.05
CA GLN A 123 -9.57 10.11 -12.68
C GLN A 123 -8.83 11.05 -11.72
N LEU A 124 -7.50 11.16 -11.84
CA LEU A 124 -6.71 12.10 -11.05
C LEU A 124 -7.08 13.55 -11.35
N ASP A 125 -7.25 13.89 -12.63
CA ASP A 125 -7.67 15.23 -13.04
C ASP A 125 -9.07 15.57 -12.51
N GLN A 126 -10.01 14.61 -12.54
CA GLN A 126 -11.37 14.81 -12.02
C GLN A 126 -11.39 15.00 -10.50
N VAL A 127 -10.68 14.16 -9.74
CA VAL A 127 -10.60 14.26 -8.28
C VAL A 127 -9.92 15.58 -7.89
N GLY A 128 -8.78 15.90 -8.49
CA GLY A 128 -8.06 17.14 -8.22
C GLY A 128 -8.87 18.38 -8.59
N SER A 129 -9.56 18.36 -9.73
CA SER A 129 -10.38 19.49 -10.15
C SER A 129 -11.62 19.70 -9.27
N ALA A 130 -12.27 18.63 -8.82
CA ALA A 130 -13.43 18.74 -7.92
C ALA A 130 -13.03 19.31 -6.55
N ASP A 131 -11.91 18.83 -5.98
CA ASP A 131 -11.39 19.32 -4.71
C ASP A 131 -10.96 20.79 -4.80
N LEU A 132 -10.32 21.19 -5.92
CA LEU A 132 -9.95 22.59 -6.16
C LEU A 132 -11.18 23.50 -6.26
N VAL A 133 -12.23 23.08 -6.97
CA VAL A 133 -13.48 23.85 -7.05
C VAL A 133 -14.12 24.02 -5.67
N ALA A 134 -14.21 22.93 -4.90
CA ALA A 134 -14.75 22.99 -3.54
C ALA A 134 -13.95 23.96 -2.65
N ARG A 135 -12.62 23.95 -2.77
CA ARG A 135 -11.75 24.86 -2.02
C ARG A 135 -11.90 26.32 -2.45
N VAL A 136 -12.08 26.59 -3.74
CA VAL A 136 -12.33 27.94 -4.25
C VAL A 136 -13.68 28.45 -3.75
N ASP A 137 -14.72 27.63 -3.77
CA ASP A 137 -16.03 28.00 -3.24
C ASP A 137 -15.98 28.32 -1.74
N GLU A 138 -15.28 27.50 -0.96
CA GLU A 138 -15.05 27.72 0.47
C GLU A 138 -14.31 29.04 0.72
N LEU A 139 -13.21 29.29 0.02
CA LEU A 139 -12.43 30.53 0.13
C LEU A 139 -13.25 31.76 -0.29
N THR A 140 -14.09 31.62 -1.32
CA THR A 140 -14.97 32.70 -1.78
C THR A 140 -15.99 33.06 -0.71
N ARG A 141 -16.65 32.07 -0.09
CA ARG A 141 -17.58 32.32 1.03
C ARG A 141 -16.88 32.99 2.21
N HIS A 142 -15.71 32.50 2.61
CA HIS A 142 -14.94 33.13 3.69
C HIS A 142 -14.54 34.58 3.35
N HIS A 143 -14.20 34.86 2.10
CA HIS A 143 -13.89 36.21 1.66
C HIS A 143 -15.10 37.15 1.71
N GLU A 144 -16.27 36.65 1.31
CA GLU A 144 -17.55 37.37 1.40
C GLU A 144 -17.92 37.66 2.86
N ASP A 145 -17.83 36.66 3.74
CA ASP A 145 -18.12 36.79 5.17
C ASP A 145 -17.19 37.83 5.84
N LEU A 146 -15.87 37.70 5.63
CA LEU A 146 -14.89 38.66 6.16
C LEU A 146 -15.10 40.07 5.60
N THR A 147 -15.55 40.18 4.35
CA THR A 147 -15.87 41.48 3.74
C THR A 147 -17.09 42.11 4.40
N ALA A 148 -18.14 41.33 4.63
CA ALA A 148 -19.35 41.79 5.32
C ALA A 148 -19.07 42.20 6.77
N GLU A 149 -18.26 41.43 7.50
CA GLU A 149 -17.83 41.75 8.86
C GLU A 149 -17.01 43.05 8.88
N ARG A 150 -16.04 43.18 7.98
CA ARG A 150 -15.21 44.38 7.83
C ARG A 150 -16.05 45.61 7.51
N ASP A 151 -17.08 45.49 6.69
CA ASP A 151 -17.97 46.61 6.38
C ASP A 151 -18.88 46.97 7.54
N THR A 152 -19.32 45.99 8.33
CA THR A 152 -20.09 46.21 9.56
C THR A 152 -19.26 46.96 10.59
N LEU A 153 -18.05 46.49 10.88
CA LEU A 153 -17.13 47.15 11.81
C LEU A 153 -16.77 48.58 11.37
N ARG A 154 -16.67 48.83 10.06
CA ARG A 154 -16.45 50.19 9.54
C ARG A 154 -17.63 51.11 9.79
N ARG A 155 -18.86 50.63 9.66
CA ARG A 155 -20.07 51.41 9.96
C ARG A 155 -20.16 51.70 11.45
N GLU A 156 -19.97 50.69 12.29
CA GLU A 156 -19.96 50.86 13.76
C GLU A 156 -18.90 51.85 14.21
N LYS A 157 -17.69 51.77 13.64
CA LYS A 157 -16.63 52.72 13.90
C LYS A 157 -17.06 54.15 13.54
N ALA A 158 -17.64 54.35 12.36
CA ALA A 158 -18.08 55.67 11.92
C ALA A 158 -19.17 56.25 12.84
N GLU A 159 -20.12 55.42 13.28
CA GLU A 159 -21.17 55.81 14.22
C GLU A 159 -20.59 56.19 15.60
N LEU A 160 -19.62 55.43 16.10
CA LEU A 160 -18.95 55.74 17.36
C LEU A 160 -18.13 57.04 17.27
N GLU A 161 -17.47 57.29 16.14
CA GLU A 161 -16.74 58.54 15.89
C GLU A 161 -17.69 59.75 15.86
N GLU A 162 -18.87 59.61 15.23
CA GLU A 162 -19.90 60.66 15.21
C GLU A 162 -20.44 60.96 16.62
N ARG A 163 -20.80 59.92 17.38
CA ARG A 163 -21.27 60.07 18.76
C ARG A 163 -20.21 60.68 19.67
N LEU A 164 -18.94 60.33 19.48
CA LEU A 164 -17.85 60.93 20.23
C LEU A 164 -17.79 62.44 19.96
N ALA A 165 -17.83 62.85 18.69
CA ALA A 165 -17.83 64.25 18.31
C ALA A 165 -19.01 65.02 18.93
N GLU A 166 -20.22 64.47 18.87
CA GLU A 166 -21.42 65.08 19.49
C GLU A 166 -21.24 65.28 21.01
N THR A 167 -20.77 64.24 21.72
CA THR A 167 -20.54 64.34 23.18
C THR A 167 -19.42 65.31 23.54
N GLU A 168 -18.39 65.46 22.69
CA GLU A 168 -17.33 66.45 22.87
C GLU A 168 -17.84 67.88 22.68
N GLU A 169 -18.71 68.10 21.69
CA GLU A 169 -19.39 69.38 21.46
C GLU A 169 -20.30 69.76 22.63
N ASP A 170 -21.12 68.82 23.11
CA ASP A 170 -21.99 69.00 24.29
C ASP A 170 -21.18 69.34 25.54
N LEU A 171 -20.06 68.64 25.78
CA LEU A 171 -19.18 68.92 26.90
C LEU A 171 -18.54 70.31 26.78
N ALA A 172 -18.12 70.71 25.58
CA ALA A 172 -17.59 72.04 25.31
C ALA A 172 -18.65 73.13 25.58
N ALA A 173 -19.89 72.92 25.13
CA ALA A 173 -21.01 73.80 25.36
C ALA A 173 -21.35 73.93 26.85
N ALA A 174 -21.45 72.82 27.58
CA ALA A 174 -21.71 72.79 29.02
C ALA A 174 -20.61 73.54 29.81
N ARG A 175 -19.33 73.28 29.50
CA ARG A 175 -18.19 74.00 30.09
C ARG A 175 -18.25 75.50 29.80
N SER A 176 -18.64 75.89 28.58
CA SER A 176 -18.79 77.31 28.22
C SER A 176 -19.92 77.99 29.00
N SER A 177 -21.05 77.30 29.18
CA SER A 177 -22.20 77.77 29.95
C SER A 177 -21.85 77.96 31.42
N LEU A 178 -21.21 76.96 32.04
CA LEU A 178 -20.74 77.03 33.43
C LEU A 178 -19.78 78.20 33.64
N ARG A 179 -18.81 78.42 32.74
CA ARG A 179 -17.91 79.57 32.81
C ARG A 179 -18.65 80.91 32.74
N ARG A 180 -19.71 81.02 31.93
CA ARG A 180 -20.55 82.23 31.86
C ARG A 180 -21.33 82.44 33.16
N MET A 181 -21.93 81.37 33.70
CA MET A 181 -22.69 81.42 34.97
C MET A 181 -21.81 81.88 36.13
N ILE A 182 -20.62 81.28 36.30
CA ILE A 182 -19.66 81.67 37.33
C ILE A 182 -19.24 83.13 37.19
N ARG A 183 -19.02 83.62 35.96
CA ARG A 183 -18.70 85.05 35.73
C ARG A 183 -19.87 85.97 36.09
N ALA A 184 -21.10 85.57 35.79
CA ALA A 184 -22.29 86.35 36.11
C ALA A 184 -22.53 86.44 37.62
N GLU A 185 -22.36 85.33 38.34
CA GLU A 185 -22.47 85.27 39.80
C GLU A 185 -21.39 86.10 40.49
N ASN A 186 -20.14 86.00 40.04
CA ASN A 186 -19.04 86.84 40.56
C ASN A 186 -19.19 88.34 40.23
N ALA A 187 -19.97 88.68 39.19
CA ALA A 187 -20.23 90.06 38.79
C ALA A 187 -21.49 90.66 39.45
N ALA A 188 -22.30 89.84 40.13
CA ALA A 188 -23.42 90.30 40.97
C ALA A 188 -22.90 90.55 42.40
N PRO A 189 -22.69 91.79 42.84
CA PRO A 189 -22.33 92.05 44.22
C PRO A 189 -23.49 91.66 45.15
N GLY A 190 -23.17 91.01 46.28
CA GLY A 190 -24.07 91.00 47.42
C GLY A 190 -24.53 92.42 47.73
N GLY A 191 -25.83 92.57 47.96
CA GLY A 191 -26.49 93.86 48.23
C GLY A 191 -25.94 94.60 49.44
#